data_AF-A0A6P8LIW6-F1
#
_entry.id   AF-A0A6P8LIW6-F1
#
_cell.length_a   1.000
_cell.length_b   1.000
_cell.length_c   1.000
_cell.angle_alpha   90.00
_cell.angle_beta   90.00
_cell.angle_gamma   90.00
#
_symmetry.space_group_name_H-M   'P 1'
#
loop_
_entity.id
_entity.type
_entity.pdbx_description
1 polymer ?
#
loop_
_entity_poly.entity_id
_entity_poly.type
_entity_poly.pdbx_seq_one_letter_code
_entity_poly.pdbx_strand_id
1 'polypeptide(L)'
;MCILQTNLGRSKRAQDLLYQTIRESTVALAVAAEPYRVLDTPEWVGDTDKMVAVTWTSTLGDYVRRRLPRQVLVLGDFNAHSTEWENARTNDALSNWAAGLGLLLVNRGSTSTCVAWRGSSIVDITWASPDALWRISD
;
A
#
# COMPACT_ATOMS: atom_id res chain seq x y z
N MET A 1 -13.28 7.73 -3.54
CA MET A 1 -12.08 8.03 -2.73
C MET A 1 -10.96 7.17 -3.28
N CYS A 2 -9.78 7.73 -3.55
CA CYS A 2 -8.64 6.97 -4.06
C CYS A 2 -7.60 6.76 -2.95
N ILE A 3 -7.09 5.53 -2.84
CA ILE A 3 -5.97 5.15 -1.97
C ILE A 3 -4.78 4.83 -2.88
N LEU A 4 -3.60 5.34 -2.56
CA LEU A 4 -2.37 5.09 -3.31
C LEU A 4 -1.39 4.28 -2.46
N GLN A 5 -0.98 3.11 -2.94
CA GLN A 5 0.14 2.35 -2.38
C GLN A 5 1.40 2.61 -3.22
N THR A 6 2.54 2.85 -2.58
CA THR A 6 3.81 3.03 -3.30
C THR A 6 5.03 2.67 -2.43
N ASN A 7 6.08 2.13 -3.04
CA ASN A 7 7.42 2.10 -2.45
C ASN A 7 8.25 3.26 -3.00
N LEU A 8 8.78 4.11 -2.11
CA LEU A 8 9.56 5.29 -2.47
C LEU A 8 11.07 5.01 -2.57
N GLY A 9 11.54 3.85 -2.14
CA GLY A 9 12.95 3.43 -2.22
C GLY A 9 13.91 4.40 -1.54
N ARG A 10 13.46 5.06 -0.47
CA ARG A 10 14.14 6.16 0.24
C ARG A 10 14.51 7.36 -0.64
N SER A 11 13.86 7.53 -1.78
CA SER A 11 14.13 8.62 -2.73
C SER A 11 13.37 9.89 -2.38
N LYS A 12 14.10 10.98 -2.12
CA LYS A 12 13.50 12.31 -1.93
C LYS A 12 12.64 12.69 -3.14
N ARG A 13 13.13 12.45 -4.36
CA ARG A 13 12.41 12.81 -5.58
C ARG A 13 11.11 12.02 -5.75
N ALA A 14 11.12 10.72 -5.41
CA ALA A 14 9.91 9.92 -5.44
C ALA A 14 8.89 10.43 -4.41
N GLN A 15 9.36 10.83 -3.22
CA GLN A 15 8.49 11.42 -2.20
C GLN A 15 7.93 12.80 -2.62
N ASP A 16 8.74 13.65 -3.27
CA ASP A 16 8.28 14.93 -3.81
C ASP A 16 7.20 14.72 -4.90
N LEU A 17 7.36 13.71 -5.77
CA LEU A 17 6.36 13.32 -6.75
C LEU A 17 5.08 12.80 -6.09
N LEU A 18 5.18 11.96 -5.05
CA LEU A 18 4.03 11.49 -4.30
C LEU A 18 3.20 12.66 -3.77
N TYR A 19 3.85 13.69 -3.20
CA TYR A 19 3.15 14.89 -2.75
C TYR A 19 2.48 15.64 -3.87
N GLN A 20 3.14 15.77 -5.02
CA GLN A 20 2.53 16.41 -6.19
C GLN A 20 1.31 15.63 -6.67
N THR A 21 1.40 14.30 -6.74
CA THR A 21 0.28 13.42 -7.09
C THR A 21 -0.88 13.56 -6.10
N ILE A 22 -0.62 13.58 -4.79
CA ILE A 22 -1.66 13.79 -3.77
C ILE A 22 -2.34 15.16 -3.95
N ARG A 23 -1.58 16.20 -4.31
CA ARG A 23 -2.14 17.55 -4.52
C ARG A 23 -2.94 17.68 -5.80
N GLU A 24 -2.50 17.04 -6.87
CA GLU A 24 -3.08 17.18 -8.21
C GLU A 24 -4.17 16.14 -8.53
N SER A 25 -4.26 15.07 -7.73
CA SER A 25 -5.16 13.94 -7.98
C SER A 25 -6.21 13.78 -6.88
N THR A 26 -7.14 12.85 -7.07
CA THR A 26 -8.19 12.50 -6.09
C THR A 26 -7.72 11.55 -4.98
N VAL A 27 -6.39 11.43 -4.78
CA VAL A 27 -5.79 10.58 -3.76
C VAL A 27 -6.06 11.19 -2.39
N ALA A 28 -6.84 10.49 -1.58
CA ALA A 28 -7.21 10.95 -0.24
C ALA A 28 -6.25 10.40 0.83
N LEU A 29 -5.68 9.22 0.58
CA LEU A 29 -4.79 8.47 1.48
C LEU A 29 -3.66 7.88 0.65
N ALA A 30 -2.42 8.00 1.11
CA ALA A 30 -1.29 7.28 0.55
C ALA A 30 -0.59 6.45 1.63
N VAL A 31 -0.22 5.22 1.27
CA VAL A 31 0.60 4.32 2.07
C VAL A 31 1.94 4.15 1.35
N ALA A 32 3.01 4.60 2.00
CA ALA A 32 4.34 4.65 1.46
C ALA A 32 5.28 3.70 2.20
N ALA A 33 5.84 2.73 1.48
CA ALA A 33 7.00 1.97 1.93
C ALA A 33 8.29 2.75 1.62
N GLU A 34 9.29 2.59 2.48
CA GLU A 34 10.60 3.22 2.46
C GLU A 34 10.58 4.74 2.18
N PRO A 35 9.86 5.55 2.98
CA PRO A 35 9.85 6.99 2.78
C PRO A 35 11.25 7.59 2.97
N TYR A 36 11.58 8.63 2.19
CA TYR A 36 12.82 9.38 2.40
C TYR A 36 12.82 10.08 3.77
N ARG A 37 11.66 10.62 4.17
CA ARG A 37 11.45 11.20 5.50
C ARG A 37 10.00 11.08 5.92
N VAL A 38 9.76 10.68 7.17
CA VAL A 38 8.46 10.85 7.83
C VAL A 38 8.45 12.22 8.48
N LEU A 39 7.47 13.06 8.15
CA LEU A 39 7.33 14.39 8.73
C LEU A 39 6.62 14.30 10.08
N ASP A 40 7.02 15.15 11.01
CA ASP A 40 6.32 15.34 12.29
C ASP A 40 5.15 16.33 12.09
N THR A 41 4.14 15.89 11.33
CA THR A 41 2.89 16.63 11.16
C THR A 41 1.68 15.73 11.43
N PRO A 42 0.50 16.30 11.77
CA PRO A 42 -0.69 15.52 12.09
C PRO A 42 -1.17 14.58 10.98
N GLU A 43 -0.78 14.85 9.73
CA GLU A 43 -1.16 14.12 8.52
C GLU A 43 -0.17 13.03 8.13
N TRP A 44 0.84 12.75 8.97
CA TRP A 44 1.81 11.70 8.77
C TRP A 44 1.88 10.81 10.01
N VAL A 45 1.85 9.50 9.78
CA VAL A 45 2.19 8.50 10.80
C VAL A 45 3.17 7.53 10.16
N GLY A 46 4.37 7.45 10.72
CA GLY A 46 5.37 6.45 10.36
C GLY A 46 5.52 5.38 11.43
N ASP A 47 6.10 4.24 11.06
CA ASP A 47 6.58 3.28 12.05
C ASP A 47 7.84 3.80 12.80
N THR A 48 8.24 3.10 13.86
CA THR A 48 9.38 3.45 14.71
C THR A 48 10.73 3.41 13.98
N ASP A 49 10.87 2.51 13.01
CA ASP A 49 12.06 2.30 12.19
C ASP A 49 12.06 3.15 10.91
N LYS A 50 10.97 3.90 10.67
CA LYS A 50 10.71 4.75 9.50
C LYS A 50 10.74 3.97 8.18
N MET A 51 10.32 2.70 8.20
CA MET A 51 10.26 1.85 7.02
C MET A 51 8.94 2.00 6.26
N VAL A 52 7.85 2.31 6.96
CA VAL A 52 6.53 2.52 6.38
C VAL A 52 5.91 3.78 6.97
N ALA A 53 5.15 4.50 6.14
CA ALA A 53 4.36 5.63 6.57
C ALA A 53 3.01 5.72 5.85
N VAL A 54 2.04 6.31 6.54
CA VAL A 54 0.73 6.66 6.00
C VAL A 54 0.61 8.17 6.03
N THR A 55 0.13 8.75 4.92
CA THR A 55 -0.19 10.17 4.82
C THR A 55 -1.57 10.39 4.21
N TRP A 56 -2.28 11.42 4.66
CA TRP A 56 -3.64 11.73 4.23
C TRP A 56 -3.89 13.22 4.08
N THR A 57 -4.99 13.58 3.41
CA THR A 57 -5.47 14.97 3.39
C THR A 57 -6.28 15.26 4.66
N SER A 58 -6.19 16.47 5.20
CA SER A 58 -6.85 16.85 6.47
C SER A 58 -8.36 16.56 6.50
N THR A 59 -9.06 16.71 5.36
CA THR A 59 -10.48 16.40 5.21
C THR A 59 -10.80 14.90 5.33
N LEU A 60 -9.86 14.01 4.97
CA LEU A 60 -10.04 12.57 5.12
C LEU A 60 -9.92 12.13 6.59
N GLY A 61 -9.00 12.72 7.36
CA GLY A 61 -8.73 12.33 8.74
C GLY A 61 -10.00 12.31 9.61
N ASP A 62 -10.83 13.34 9.48
CA ASP A 62 -12.10 13.46 10.22
C ASP A 62 -13.21 12.54 9.69
N TYR A 63 -13.13 12.14 8.43
CA TYR A 63 -14.07 11.17 7.85
C TYR A 63 -13.78 9.74 8.32
N VAL A 64 -12.50 9.34 8.31
CA VAL A 64 -12.06 8.00 8.74
C VAL A 64 -12.36 7.77 10.22
N ARG A 65 -12.07 8.76 11.08
CA ARG A 65 -12.36 8.70 12.54
C ARG A 65 -13.82 8.34 12.85
N ARG A 66 -14.76 8.73 12.01
CA ARG A 66 -16.21 8.47 12.19
C ARG A 66 -16.66 7.09 11.72
N ARG A 67 -15.80 6.31 11.04
CA ARG A 67 -16.16 5.04 10.40
C ARG A 67 -15.35 3.81 10.87
N LEU A 68 -14.35 4.00 11.72
CA LEU A 68 -13.67 2.89 12.40
C LEU A 68 -14.63 2.17 13.37
N PRO A 69 -14.51 0.84 13.60
CA PRO A 69 -13.39 -0.05 13.25
C PRO A 69 -13.72 -1.17 12.21
N ARG A 70 -14.63 -0.97 11.25
CA ARG A 70 -15.25 -2.11 10.54
C ARG A 70 -14.49 -2.72 9.36
N GLN A 71 -13.34 -2.19 8.93
CA GLN A 71 -12.70 -2.61 7.65
C GLN A 71 -11.18 -2.67 7.76
N VAL A 72 -10.58 -3.76 7.26
CA VAL A 72 -9.12 -3.97 7.25
C VAL A 72 -8.60 -4.01 5.82
N LEU A 73 -7.56 -3.21 5.57
CA LEU A 73 -6.69 -3.26 4.40
C LEU A 73 -5.24 -3.42 4.88
N VAL A 74 -4.47 -4.32 4.27
CA VAL A 74 -3.03 -4.46 4.49
C VAL A 74 -2.33 -4.16 3.17
N LEU A 75 -1.42 -3.19 3.18
CA LEU A 75 -0.75 -2.65 2.00
C LEU A 75 0.75 -2.61 2.30
N GLY A 76 1.58 -2.98 1.33
CA GLY A 76 3.02 -2.84 1.48
C GLY A 76 3.84 -3.52 0.39
N ASP A 77 5.14 -3.22 0.39
CA ASP A 77 6.14 -4.00 -0.31
C ASP A 77 6.49 -5.20 0.56
N PHE A 78 5.96 -6.37 0.18
CA PHE A 78 6.20 -7.60 0.92
C PHE A 78 7.49 -8.30 0.46
N ASN A 79 8.07 -7.87 -0.67
CA ASN A 79 9.24 -8.50 -1.29
C ASN A 79 9.10 -10.04 -1.39
N ALA A 80 7.89 -10.51 -1.67
CA ALA A 80 7.52 -11.93 -1.71
C ALA A 80 6.89 -12.31 -3.06
N HIS A 81 7.23 -13.50 -3.55
CA HIS A 81 6.73 -14.03 -4.82
C HIS A 81 5.72 -15.16 -4.56
N SER A 82 4.63 -15.18 -5.34
CA SER A 82 3.63 -16.26 -5.35
C SER A 82 3.05 -16.41 -6.74
N THR A 83 2.54 -17.60 -7.05
CA THR A 83 1.75 -17.84 -8.27
C THR A 83 0.42 -17.08 -8.28
N GLU A 84 -0.05 -16.62 -7.11
CA GLU A 84 -1.30 -15.87 -6.96
C GLU A 84 -1.21 -14.45 -7.53
N TRP A 85 -0.01 -13.86 -7.56
CA TRP A 85 0.22 -12.50 -8.07
C TRP A 85 1.41 -12.39 -9.06
N GLU A 86 2.21 -13.43 -9.29
CA GLU A 86 3.30 -13.48 -10.28
C GLU A 86 3.45 -14.91 -10.85
N ASN A 87 4.52 -15.19 -11.60
CA ASN A 87 4.78 -16.52 -12.18
C ASN A 87 6.18 -17.04 -11.80
N ALA A 88 6.22 -18.31 -11.36
CA ALA A 88 7.38 -19.22 -11.27
C ALA A 88 8.31 -19.25 -10.03
N ARG A 89 8.05 -18.54 -8.92
CA ARG A 89 8.73 -18.82 -7.63
C ARG A 89 7.79 -18.69 -6.44
N THR A 90 7.61 -19.77 -5.70
CA THR A 90 6.57 -19.88 -4.68
C THR A 90 7.13 -19.68 -3.27
N ASN A 91 6.60 -18.70 -2.54
CA ASN A 91 6.68 -18.63 -1.08
C ASN A 91 5.26 -18.54 -0.50
N ASP A 92 4.65 -19.69 -0.21
CA ASP A 92 3.26 -19.79 0.27
C ASP A 92 3.07 -19.21 1.68
N ALA A 93 4.13 -18.85 2.40
CA ALA A 93 4.02 -18.36 3.78
C ALA A 93 3.16 -17.09 3.88
N LEU A 94 3.28 -16.17 2.91
CA LEU A 94 2.51 -14.94 2.90
C LEU A 94 1.03 -15.19 2.58
N SER A 95 0.76 -16.03 1.58
CA SER A 95 -0.61 -16.44 1.23
C SER A 95 -1.28 -17.22 2.37
N ASN A 96 -0.56 -18.14 3.02
CA ASN A 96 -1.06 -18.90 4.17
C ASN A 96 -1.34 -18.02 5.37
N TRP A 97 -0.49 -17.02 5.64
CA TRP A 97 -0.73 -16.02 6.68
C TRP A 97 -2.00 -15.21 6.39
N ALA A 98 -2.16 -14.71 5.17
CA ALA A 98 -3.33 -13.94 4.77
C ALA A 98 -4.61 -14.78 4.87
N ALA A 99 -4.57 -16.03 4.39
CA ALA A 99 -5.67 -16.98 4.49
C ALA A 99 -6.03 -17.29 5.95
N GLY A 100 -5.04 -17.45 6.84
CA GLY A 100 -5.24 -17.65 8.27
C GLY A 100 -5.95 -16.48 8.98
N LEU A 101 -5.86 -15.27 8.41
CA LEU A 101 -6.55 -14.06 8.88
C LEU A 101 -7.87 -13.79 8.12
N GLY A 102 -8.24 -14.64 7.17
CA GLY A 102 -9.41 -14.44 6.31
C GLY A 102 -9.28 -13.23 5.37
N LEU A 103 -8.05 -12.83 5.03
CA LEU A 103 -7.78 -11.74 4.10
C LEU A 103 -7.76 -12.25 2.66
N LEU A 104 -8.25 -11.43 1.74
CA LEU A 104 -8.35 -11.74 0.31
C LEU A 104 -7.42 -10.84 -0.50
N LEU A 105 -6.76 -11.43 -1.50
CA LEU A 105 -5.87 -10.71 -2.41
C LEU A 105 -6.67 -9.71 -3.25
N VAL A 106 -6.21 -8.46 -3.29
CA VAL A 106 -6.83 -7.39 -4.09
C VAL A 106 -6.17 -7.23 -5.45
N ASN A 107 -4.86 -7.49 -5.56
CA ASN A 107 -4.12 -7.35 -6.81
C ASN A 107 -4.79 -8.12 -7.95
N ARG A 108 -4.89 -7.48 -9.13
CA ARG A 108 -5.45 -8.06 -10.35
C ARG A 108 -4.48 -7.87 -11.52
N GLY A 109 -4.53 -8.80 -12.47
CA GLY A 109 -3.68 -8.78 -13.65
C GLY A 109 -2.23 -9.15 -13.34
N SER A 110 -1.33 -8.86 -14.28
CA SER A 110 0.07 -9.29 -14.25
C SER A 110 1.05 -8.15 -14.50
N THR A 111 0.62 -6.91 -14.26
CA THR A 111 1.48 -5.73 -14.41
C THR A 111 2.47 -5.66 -13.24
N SER A 112 3.76 -5.56 -13.55
CA SER A 112 4.81 -5.46 -12.53
C SER A 112 4.63 -4.22 -11.65
N THR A 113 4.81 -4.40 -10.34
CA THR A 113 4.76 -3.31 -9.36
C THR A 113 6.14 -2.74 -9.07
N CYS A 114 7.19 -3.56 -9.22
CA CYS A 114 8.57 -3.16 -9.13
C CYS A 114 9.27 -3.38 -10.47
N VAL A 115 9.95 -2.36 -10.99
CA VAL A 115 10.76 -2.44 -12.21
C VAL A 115 12.15 -1.92 -11.89
N ALA A 116 13.14 -2.80 -12.04
CA ALA A 116 14.54 -2.50 -11.81
C ALA A 116 15.40 -2.97 -12.99
N TRP A 117 16.66 -2.53 -13.04
CA TRP A 117 17.59 -2.95 -14.08
C TRP A 117 17.86 -4.46 -14.11
N ARG A 118 17.61 -5.16 -12.99
CA ARG A 118 17.79 -6.61 -12.84
C ARG A 118 16.56 -7.43 -13.28
N GLY A 119 15.46 -6.77 -13.62
CA GLY A 119 14.18 -7.41 -13.91
C GLY A 119 13.01 -6.68 -13.25
N SER A 120 11.81 -7.21 -13.48
CA SER A 120 10.57 -6.70 -12.89
C SER A 120 9.87 -7.79 -12.09
N SER A 121 9.09 -7.39 -11.09
CA SER A 121 8.39 -8.30 -10.18
C SER A 121 7.07 -7.70 -9.68
N ILE A 122 6.24 -8.54 -9.06
CA ILE A 122 5.01 -8.12 -8.38
C ILE A 122 5.21 -8.43 -6.90
N VAL A 123 5.59 -7.41 -6.14
CA VAL A 123 5.98 -7.52 -4.72
C VAL A 123 5.20 -6.55 -3.81
N ASP A 124 4.57 -5.56 -4.42
CA ASP A 124 3.66 -4.65 -3.75
C ASP A 124 2.27 -5.28 -3.74
N ILE A 125 1.87 -5.82 -2.59
CA ILE A 125 0.63 -6.59 -2.44
C ILE A 125 -0.36 -5.80 -1.58
N THR A 126 -1.64 -5.91 -1.94
CA THR A 126 -2.76 -5.39 -1.16
C THR A 126 -3.69 -6.54 -0.78
N TRP A 127 -4.01 -6.62 0.51
CA TRP A 127 -4.95 -7.58 1.08
C TRP A 127 -6.13 -6.86 1.72
N ALA A 128 -7.32 -7.42 1.62
CA ALA A 128 -8.54 -6.85 2.16
C ALA A 128 -9.34 -7.89 2.95
N SER A 129 -9.93 -7.47 4.07
CA SER A 129 -11.05 -8.20 4.67
C SER A 129 -12.21 -8.31 3.66
N PRO A 130 -13.08 -9.35 3.71
CA PRO A 130 -14.21 -9.49 2.79
C PRO A 130 -15.12 -8.25 2.78
N ASP A 131 -15.31 -7.63 3.94
CA ASP A 131 -16.08 -6.39 4.10
C ASP A 131 -15.43 -5.14 3.48
N ALA A 132 -14.12 -5.14 3.28
CA ALA A 132 -13.43 -4.08 2.56
C ALA A 132 -13.47 -4.33 1.06
N LEU A 133 -13.33 -5.60 0.64
CA LEU A 133 -13.22 -6.00 -0.76
C LEU A 133 -14.41 -5.54 -1.62
N TRP A 134 -15.65 -5.61 -1.09
CA TRP A 134 -16.85 -5.17 -1.82
C TRP A 134 -16.91 -3.67 -2.09
N ARG A 135 -16.04 -2.86 -1.49
CA ARG A 135 -15.95 -1.41 -1.71
C ARG A 135 -14.84 -1.01 -2.68
N ILE A 136 -14.03 -1.97 -3.12
CA ILE A 136 -12.90 -1.70 -4.01
C ILE A 136 -13.38 -1.71 -5.46
N SER A 137 -13.16 -0.61 -6.14
CA SER A 137 -13.38 -0.44 -7.57
C SER A 137 -12.06 -0.03 -8.23
N ASP A 138 -11.85 -0.50 -9.46
CA ASP A 138 -10.72 -0.07 -10.31
C ASP A 138 -10.96 1.33 -10.89
#